data_AF-A0AAE9BH22-F1
#
_entry.id   AF-A0AAE9BH22-F1
#
_cell.length_a   1.000
_cell.length_b   1.000
_cell.length_c   1.000
_cell.angle_alpha   90.00
_cell.angle_beta   90.00
_cell.angle_gamma   90.00
#
_symmetry.space_group_name_H-M   'P 1'
#
loop_
_entity.id
_entity.type
_entity.pdbx_description
1 polymer ?
#
loop_
_entity_poly.entity_id
_entity_poly.type
_entity_poly.pdbx_seq_one_letter_code
_entity_poly.pdbx_strand_id
1 'polypeptide(L)'
;LKVRVLLLKSDADFMSSDFYSLQNNASATLGANLLNSDVFFLMPGQLSKTLSGQSSPEARYIGVMAEYQALDGKKWRVSLPLPVPGENAIYQFWKWSADELQASVFLDVNGIRVISQ
;
A
#
# COMPACT_ATOMS: atom_id res chain seq x y z
N LEU A 1 -10.30 8.83 -7.73
CA LEU A 1 -9.02 8.10 -7.86
C LEU A 1 -9.20 6.68 -7.35
N LYS A 2 -8.92 5.67 -8.17
CA LYS A 2 -8.97 4.27 -7.74
C LYS A 2 -7.67 3.92 -7.02
N VAL A 3 -7.79 3.32 -5.85
CA VAL A 3 -6.69 2.95 -4.98
C VAL A 3 -6.81 1.47 -4.67
N ARG A 4 -5.70 0.75 -4.85
CA ARG A 4 -5.55 -0.64 -4.45
C ARG A 4 -4.59 -0.72 -3.28
N VAL A 5 -5.01 -1.42 -2.24
CA VAL A 5 -4.17 -1.79 -1.10
C VAL A 5 -3.95 -3.29 -1.16
N LEU A 6 -2.70 -3.72 -1.01
CA LEU A 6 -2.29 -5.11 -1.13
C LEU A 6 -1.53 -5.51 0.13
N LEU A 7 -1.90 -6.63 0.72
CA LEU A 7 -1.14 -7.28 1.78
C LEU A 7 -0.17 -8.26 1.12
N LEU A 8 1.13 -8.16 1.43
CA LEU A 8 2.18 -8.84 0.70
C LEU A 8 3.12 -9.63 1.61
N LYS A 9 3.57 -10.81 1.13
CA LYS A 9 4.69 -11.56 1.74
C LYS A 9 6.05 -10.93 1.40
N SER A 10 6.17 -10.40 0.19
CA SER A 10 7.33 -9.68 -0.34
C SER A 10 6.86 -8.58 -1.27
N ASP A 11 7.55 -7.45 -1.28
CA ASP A 11 7.25 -6.33 -2.17
C ASP A 11 8.09 -6.32 -3.45
N ALA A 12 9.02 -7.26 -3.65
CA ALA A 12 9.94 -7.26 -4.79
C ALA A 12 9.22 -7.29 -6.14
N ASP A 13 8.30 -8.24 -6.34
CA ASP A 13 7.50 -8.32 -7.58
C ASP A 13 6.57 -7.11 -7.69
N PHE A 14 6.00 -6.68 -6.56
CA PHE A 14 5.16 -5.49 -6.52
C PHE A 14 5.93 -4.24 -6.94
N MET A 15 7.19 -4.06 -6.52
CA MET A 15 8.01 -2.88 -6.77
C MET A 15 8.76 -2.92 -8.11
N SER A 16 8.91 -4.08 -8.73
CA SER A 16 9.55 -4.24 -10.05
C SER A 16 8.54 -4.32 -11.21
N SER A 17 7.29 -4.71 -10.94
CA SER A 17 6.24 -4.79 -11.97
C SER A 17 5.88 -3.44 -12.56
N ASP A 18 5.50 -3.43 -13.83
CA ASP A 18 4.92 -2.27 -14.50
C ASP A 18 3.48 -2.00 -14.03
N PHE A 19 2.97 -0.82 -14.39
CA PHE A 19 1.63 -0.37 -13.98
C PHE A 19 0.50 -1.26 -14.53
N TYR A 20 0.57 -1.65 -15.80
CA TYR A 20 -0.51 -2.35 -16.48
C TYR A 20 -0.64 -3.79 -15.99
N SER A 21 0.48 -4.45 -15.72
CA SER A 21 0.51 -5.80 -15.13
C SER A 21 -0.25 -5.83 -13.81
N LEU A 22 0.04 -4.87 -12.91
CA LEU A 22 -0.66 -4.76 -11.62
C LEU A 22 -2.11 -4.29 -11.75
N GLN A 23 -2.40 -3.36 -12.67
CA GLN A 23 -3.76 -2.86 -12.90
C GLN A 23 -4.69 -3.96 -13.43
N ASN A 24 -4.21 -4.73 -14.40
CA ASN A 24 -5.01 -5.73 -15.11
C ASN A 24 -5.15 -7.02 -14.29
N ASN A 25 -4.05 -7.53 -13.72
CA ASN A 25 -4.07 -8.79 -12.98
C ASN A 25 -2.97 -8.87 -11.92
N ALA A 26 -3.18 -8.16 -10.80
CA ALA A 26 -2.28 -8.20 -9.65
C ALA A 26 -2.06 -9.64 -9.13
N SER A 27 -3.09 -10.49 -9.10
CA SER A 27 -2.95 -11.86 -8.59
C SER A 27 -2.04 -12.72 -9.46
N ALA A 28 -2.15 -12.64 -10.78
CA ALA A 28 -1.23 -13.35 -11.68
C ALA A 28 0.19 -12.77 -11.63
N THR A 29 0.31 -11.44 -11.51
CA THR A 29 1.60 -10.74 -11.48
C THR A 29 2.38 -11.05 -10.19
N LEU A 30 1.70 -11.11 -9.05
CA LEU A 30 2.30 -11.25 -7.72
C LEU A 30 2.29 -12.69 -7.20
N GLY A 31 1.44 -13.55 -7.76
CA GLY A 31 1.32 -14.96 -7.37
C GLY A 31 1.17 -15.13 -5.86
N ALA A 32 2.00 -16.00 -5.29
CA ALA A 32 2.00 -16.32 -3.86
C ALA A 32 2.46 -15.15 -2.95
N ASN A 33 3.05 -14.09 -3.51
CA ASN A 33 3.43 -12.91 -2.74
C ASN A 33 2.24 -12.02 -2.40
N LEU A 34 1.09 -12.17 -3.08
CA LEU A 34 -0.15 -11.48 -2.74
C LEU A 34 -0.97 -12.29 -1.73
N LEU A 35 -1.12 -11.76 -0.52
CA LEU A 35 -1.94 -12.35 0.54
C LEU A 35 -3.39 -11.90 0.47
N ASN A 36 -3.60 -10.61 0.24
CA ASN A 36 -4.93 -10.01 0.15
C ASN A 36 -4.88 -8.72 -0.70
N SER A 37 -6.01 -8.31 -1.27
CA SER A 37 -6.14 -7.04 -1.97
C SER A 37 -7.51 -6.42 -1.76
N ASP A 38 -7.51 -5.16 -1.36
CA ASP A 38 -8.69 -4.31 -1.27
C ASP A 38 -8.62 -3.17 -2.29
N VAL A 39 -9.77 -2.75 -2.78
CA VAL A 39 -9.90 -1.65 -3.73
C VAL A 39 -10.95 -0.67 -3.24
N PHE A 40 -10.63 0.62 -3.29
CA PHE A 40 -11.58 1.68 -3.02
C PHE A 40 -11.37 2.87 -3.95
N PHE A 41 -12.33 3.78 -3.94
CA PHE A 41 -12.27 5.02 -4.68
C PHE A 41 -12.21 6.21 -3.72
N LEU A 42 -11.29 7.12 -3.98
CA LEU A 42 -11.27 8.46 -3.39
C LEU A 42 -12.07 9.40 -4.29
N MET A 43 -13.11 10.01 -3.74
CA MET A 43 -13.92 11.02 -4.43
C MET A 43 -13.24 12.40 -4.35
N PRO A 44 -13.43 13.28 -5.35
CA PRO A 44 -12.99 14.67 -5.23
C PRO A 44 -13.54 15.33 -3.96
N GLY A 45 -12.69 16.04 -3.22
CA GLY A 45 -13.06 16.68 -1.94
C GLY A 45 -13.11 15.75 -0.72
N GLN A 46 -12.89 14.45 -0.89
CA GLN A 46 -12.79 13.52 0.23
C GLN A 46 -11.47 13.74 0.98
N LEU A 47 -11.58 14.20 2.23
CA LEU A 47 -10.41 14.56 3.06
C LEU A 47 -9.69 13.34 3.66
N SER A 48 -10.41 12.25 3.92
CA SER A 48 -9.84 11.03 4.48
C SER A 48 -10.64 9.79 4.10
N LYS A 49 -9.94 8.65 4.08
CA LYS A 49 -10.51 7.30 3.99
C LYS A 49 -9.67 6.37 4.84
N THR A 50 -10.30 5.69 5.78
CA THR A 50 -9.66 4.63 6.56
C THR A 50 -10.01 3.29 5.94
N LEU A 51 -9.01 2.44 5.77
CA LEU A 51 -9.16 1.03 5.43
C LEU A 51 -8.54 0.25 6.60
N SER A 52 -9.32 -0.67 7.15
CA SER A 52 -8.89 -1.58 8.22
C SER A 52 -8.91 -3.00 7.69
N GLY A 53 -7.94 -3.80 8.11
CA GLY A 53 -7.81 -5.19 7.69
C GLY A 53 -7.07 -6.00 8.74
N GLN A 54 -7.22 -7.31 8.67
CA GLN A 54 -6.47 -8.22 9.53
C GLN A 54 -5.11 -8.52 8.88
N SER A 55 -4.05 -8.45 9.67
CA SER A 55 -2.73 -8.88 9.24
C SER A 55 -2.65 -10.42 9.22
N SER A 56 -1.65 -10.95 8.51
CA SER A 56 -1.33 -12.39 8.48
C SER A 56 0.08 -12.60 9.07
N PRO A 57 0.38 -13.74 9.72
CA PRO A 57 1.73 -14.05 10.18
C PRO A 57 2.79 -14.00 9.08
N GLU A 58 2.38 -14.26 7.84
CA GLU A 58 3.22 -14.21 6.64
C GLU A 58 3.35 -12.80 6.03
N ALA A 59 2.54 -11.84 6.49
CA ALA A 59 2.56 -10.49 5.96
C ALA A 59 3.84 -9.77 6.39
N ARG A 60 4.46 -9.10 5.41
CA ARG A 60 5.68 -8.31 5.61
C ARG A 60 5.57 -6.91 5.03
N TYR A 61 4.66 -6.67 4.09
CA TYR A 61 4.48 -5.36 3.48
C TYR A 61 3.00 -5.06 3.20
N ILE A 62 2.68 -3.76 3.21
CA ILE A 62 1.47 -3.21 2.63
C ILE A 62 1.85 -2.42 1.38
N GLY A 63 1.41 -2.91 0.22
CA GLY A 63 1.51 -2.20 -1.04
C GLY A 63 0.32 -1.27 -1.24
N VAL A 64 0.59 -0.03 -1.63
CA VAL A 64 -0.45 0.93 -2.03
C VAL A 64 -0.18 1.37 -3.46
N MET A 65 -1.19 1.22 -4.32
CA MET A 65 -1.16 1.60 -5.73
C MET A 65 -2.32 2.56 -6.03
N ALA A 66 -2.00 3.68 -6.67
CA ALA A 66 -2.97 4.66 -7.13
C ALA A 66 -3.02 4.67 -8.65
N GLU A 67 -4.21 4.41 -9.20
CA GLU A 67 -4.43 4.37 -10.65
C GLU A 67 -4.68 5.78 -11.19
N TYR A 68 -3.61 6.61 -11.21
CA TYR A 68 -3.64 7.93 -11.82
C TYR A 68 -3.84 7.83 -13.35
N GLN A 69 -4.53 8.80 -13.94
CA GLN A 69 -4.75 8.85 -15.39
C GLN A 69 -3.45 9.05 -16.18
N ALA A 70 -2.50 9.81 -15.63
CA ALA A 70 -1.18 10.03 -16.20
C ALA A 70 -0.12 9.78 -15.13
N LEU A 71 0.87 8.95 -15.42
CA LEU A 71 1.91 8.56 -14.47
C LEU A 71 3.16 9.45 -14.53
N ASP A 72 3.30 10.27 -15.58
CA ASP A 72 4.50 11.08 -15.81
C ASP A 72 4.81 11.95 -14.59
N GLY A 73 6.02 11.76 -14.05
CA GLY A 73 6.53 12.46 -12.87
C GLY A 73 5.87 12.07 -11.54
N LYS A 74 4.92 11.12 -11.50
CA LYS A 74 4.16 10.77 -10.29
C LYS A 74 4.62 9.45 -9.68
N LYS A 75 4.81 9.46 -8.36
CA LYS A 75 4.92 8.23 -7.58
C LYS A 75 3.53 7.61 -7.44
N TRP A 76 3.23 6.59 -8.23
CA TRP A 76 1.91 5.92 -8.25
C TRP A 76 1.84 4.68 -7.35
N ARG A 77 2.98 4.29 -6.75
CA ARG A 77 3.11 3.11 -5.90
C ARG A 77 4.00 3.39 -4.69
N VAL A 78 3.67 2.79 -3.56
CA VAL A 78 4.55 2.70 -2.39
C VAL A 78 4.39 1.36 -1.69
N SER A 79 5.47 0.88 -1.08
CA SER A 79 5.51 -0.28 -0.21
C SER A 79 5.80 0.19 1.21
N LEU A 80 5.01 -0.28 2.17
CA LEU A 80 5.16 0.00 3.58
C LEU A 80 5.52 -1.31 4.29
N PRO A 81 6.77 -1.50 4.75
CA PRO A 81 7.14 -2.68 5.52
C PRO A 81 6.36 -2.74 6.83
N LEU A 82 5.86 -3.92 7.18
CA LEU A 82 5.22 -4.20 8.46
C LEU A 82 6.29 -4.56 9.51
N PRO A 83 6.14 -4.12 10.77
CA PRO A 83 6.98 -4.58 11.86
C PRO A 83 6.75 -6.08 12.08
N VAL A 84 7.84 -6.84 12.16
CA VAL A 84 7.80 -8.27 12.47
C VAL A 84 8.03 -8.45 13.97
N PRO A 85 7.24 -9.29 14.66
CA PRO A 85 7.49 -9.61 16.06
C PRO A 85 8.93 -10.12 16.25
N GLY A 86 9.71 -9.47 17.12
CA GLY A 86 11.10 -9.81 17.40
C GLY A 86 12.15 -9.01 16.62
N GLU A 87 11.76 -8.19 15.64
CA GLU A 87 12.66 -7.21 15.02
C GLU A 87 12.53 -5.84 15.68
N ASN A 88 13.67 -5.22 16.02
CA ASN A 88 13.74 -3.82 16.46
C ASN A 88 13.70 -2.87 15.25
N ALA A 89 12.66 -3.00 14.42
CA ALA A 89 12.46 -2.13 13.27
C ALA A 89 11.60 -0.91 13.67
N ILE A 90 12.23 0.25 13.84
CA ILE A 90 11.55 1.51 14.15
C ILE A 90 11.20 2.23 12.84
N TYR A 91 9.99 2.01 12.34
CA TYR A 91 9.47 2.71 11.17
C TYR A 91 8.77 4.00 11.58
N GLN A 92 9.30 5.15 11.14
CA GLN A 92 8.78 6.48 11.51
C GLN A 92 7.36 6.77 11.01
N PHE A 93 6.72 5.90 10.21
CA PHE A 93 5.38 6.13 9.67
C PHE A 93 4.28 5.26 10.32
N TRP A 94 4.65 4.29 11.16
CA TRP A 94 3.69 3.48 11.90
C TRP A 94 3.41 4.07 13.28
N LYS A 95 2.16 4.44 13.54
CA LYS A 95 1.66 4.68 14.90
C LYS A 95 1.12 3.39 15.47
N TRP A 96 1.69 2.96 16.61
CA TRP A 96 1.10 1.91 17.44
C TRP A 96 0.00 2.53 18.30
N SER A 97 -1.23 2.09 18.11
CA SER A 97 -2.35 2.45 18.99
C SER A 97 -3.17 1.20 19.30
N ALA A 98 -3.20 0.79 20.57
CA ALA A 98 -4.12 -0.25 21.09
C ALA A 98 -4.28 -1.46 20.14
N ASP A 99 -3.17 -2.14 19.84
CA ASP A 99 -3.08 -3.33 18.98
C ASP A 99 -3.30 -3.11 17.46
N GLU A 100 -3.51 -1.87 17.02
CA GLU A 100 -3.55 -1.50 15.61
C GLU A 100 -2.30 -0.75 15.16
N LEU A 101 -1.85 -1.11 13.96
CA LEU A 101 -0.74 -0.48 13.27
C LEU A 101 -1.30 0.48 12.22
N GLN A 102 -1.10 1.79 12.42
CA GLN A 102 -1.70 2.82 11.57
C GLN A 102 -0.65 3.61 10.80
N ALA A 103 -0.82 3.69 9.47
CA ALA A 103 -0.03 4.55 8.59
C ALA A 103 -0.98 5.50 7.84
N SER A 104 -0.49 6.71 7.56
CA SER A 104 -1.24 7.70 6.80
C SER A 104 -0.50 8.00 5.50
N VAL A 105 -1.24 7.95 4.40
CA VAL A 105 -0.71 8.17 3.06
C VAL A 105 -1.56 9.26 2.39
N PHE A 106 -0.91 10.32 1.91
CA PHE A 106 -1.55 11.32 1.06
C PHE A 106 -1.49 10.90 -0.40
N LEU A 107 -2.64 10.98 -1.07
CA LEU A 107 -2.78 10.78 -2.50
C LEU A 107 -3.28 12.09 -3.10
N ASP A 108 -2.40 12.79 -3.80
CA ASP A 108 -2.75 14.05 -4.48
C ASP A 108 -2.40 14.00 -5.97
N VAL A 109 -2.60 15.12 -6.67
CA VAL A 109 -2.38 15.26 -8.11
C VAL A 109 -0.93 15.00 -8.55
N ASN A 110 0.05 15.06 -7.65
CA ASN A 110 1.47 14.84 -7.90
C ASN A 110 1.93 13.42 -7.55
N GLY A 111 1.10 12.63 -6.86
CA GLY A 111 1.40 11.24 -6.52
C GLY A 111 1.15 10.90 -5.05
N ILE A 112 1.66 9.74 -4.68
CA ILE A 112 1.59 9.17 -3.34
C ILE A 112 2.72 9.71 -2.46
N ARG A 113 2.37 10.18 -1.27
CA ARG A 113 3.31 10.61 -0.23
C ARG A 113 2.98 9.91 1.10
N VAL A 114 3.96 9.23 1.68
CA VAL A 114 3.82 8.62 3.02
C VAL A 114 4.13 9.68 4.06
N ILE A 115 3.28 9.78 5.08
CA ILE A 115 3.47 10.73 6.17
C ILE A 115 4.26 10.04 7.28
N SER A 116 5.42 10.57 7.62
CA SER A 116 6.11 10.21 8.86
C SER A 116 5.35 10.81 10.04
N GLN A 117 5.22 10.02 11.10
CA GLN A 117 4.43 10.26 12.29
C GLN A 117 5.30 10.69 13.49
#